data_AF-A0A0F9ZD15-F1
#
_entry.id   AF-A0A0F9ZD15-F1
#
_cell.length_a   1.000
_cell.length_b   1.000
_cell.length_c   1.000
_cell.angle_alpha   90.00
_cell.angle_beta   90.00
_cell.angle_gamma   90.00
#
_symmetry.space_group_name_H-M   'P 1'
#
loop_
_entity.id
_entity.type
_entity.pdbx_description
1 polymer ?
#
loop_
_entity_poly.entity_id
_entity_poly.type
_entity_poly.pdbx_seq_one_letter_code
_entity_poly.pdbx_strand_id
1 'polypeptide(L)' 'MIKKIILNLIRFYQKTKFFHGEIARQLFLTDKICRFIPTCSEYTYQAIEKYGVLKGLFIGLKRIIRCHPWSKGGYDPLL' A
#
# COMPACT_ATOMS: atom_id res chain seq x y z
N MET A 1 -6.85 -16.63 -12.53
CA MET A 1 -7.53 -15.47 -13.17
C MET A 1 -7.76 -14.32 -12.19
N ILE A 2 -8.40 -14.56 -11.03
CA ILE A 2 -8.69 -13.54 -9.99
C ILE A 2 -7.46 -12.75 -9.52
N LYS A 3 -6.31 -13.42 -9.28
CA LYS A 3 -5.06 -12.77 -8.87
C LYS A 3 -4.64 -11.64 -9.82
N LYS A 4 -4.68 -11.89 -11.14
CA LYS A 4 -4.27 -10.89 -12.15
C LYS A 4 -5.20 -9.68 -12.19
N ILE A 5 -6.51 -9.90 -12.00
CA ILE A 5 -7.50 -8.81 -11.93
C ILE A 5 -7.16 -7.89 -10.76
N ILE A 6 -6.94 -8.46 -9.57
CA ILE A 6 -6.63 -7.68 -8.36
C ILE A 6 -5.29 -6.96 -8.48
N LEU A 7 -4.25 -7.63 -8.99
CA LEU A 7 -2.96 -7.00 -9.22
C LEU A 7 -3.06 -5.84 -10.24
N ASN A 8 -3.86 -6.00 -11.29
CA ASN A 8 -4.11 -4.95 -12.27
C ASN A 8 -4.90 -3.78 -11.66
N LEU A 9 -5.87 -4.04 -10.78
CA LEU A 9 -6.59 -3.00 -10.04
C LEU A 9 -5.64 -2.20 -9.12
N ILE A 10 -4.74 -2.89 -8.40
CA ILE A 10 -3.74 -2.23 -7.55
C ILE A 10 -2.77 -1.40 -8.41
N ARG A 11 -2.31 -1.95 -9.54
CA ARG A 11 -1.45 -1.21 -10.50
C ARG A 11 -2.17 -0.02 -11.12
N PHE A 12 -3.47 -0.15 -11.41
CA PHE A 12 -4.29 0.96 -11.90
C PHE A 12 -4.36 2.06 -10.84
N TYR A 13 -4.71 1.70 -9.59
CA TYR A 13 -4.70 2.63 -8.44
C TYR A 13 -3.34 3.32 -8.24
N GLN A 14 -2.23 2.58 -8.31
CA GLN A 14 -0.87 3.16 -8.24
C GLN A 14 -0.56 4.12 -9.40
N LYS A 15 -1.12 3.87 -10.59
CA LYS A 15 -0.96 4.74 -11.77
C LYS A 15 -1.89 5.94 -11.75
N THR A 16 -3.00 5.88 -11.02
CA THR A 16 -3.90 7.00 -10.82
C THR A 16 -3.23 8.06 -9.93
N LYS A 17 -2.33 8.86 -10.51
CA LYS A 17 -1.69 10.04 -9.88
C LYS A 17 -2.70 11.04 -9.30
N PHE A 18 -3.98 10.90 -9.62
CA PHE A 18 -5.12 11.67 -9.10
C PHE A 18 -5.22 11.65 -7.57
N PHE A 19 -4.80 10.57 -6.91
CA PHE A 19 -4.86 10.46 -5.43
C PHE A 19 -3.52 10.70 -4.71
N HIS A 20 -2.43 10.88 -5.46
CA HIS A 20 -1.07 10.99 -4.90
C HIS A 20 -0.58 12.45 -4.75
N GLY A 21 -1.24 13.44 -5.33
CA GLY A 21 -0.65 14.78 -5.49
C GLY A 21 -1.15 15.86 -4.54
N GLU A 22 -2.44 16.21 -4.62
CA GLU A 22 -2.88 17.52 -4.10
C GLU A 22 -3.90 17.41 -2.97
N ILE A 23 -4.93 16.58 -3.10
CA ILE A 23 -6.04 16.52 -2.12
C ILE A 23 -5.59 15.90 -0.79
N ALA A 24 -4.79 14.82 -0.83
CA ALA A 24 -4.24 14.21 0.38
C ALA A 24 -3.12 15.06 1.02
N ARG A 25 -2.37 15.82 0.20
CA ARG A 25 -1.31 16.73 0.65
C ARG A 25 -1.90 17.92 1.41
N GLN A 26 -3.04 18.42 0.94
CA GLN A 26 -3.74 19.58 1.51
C GLN A 26 -4.51 19.25 2.81
N LEU A 27 -4.84 17.97 3.03
CA LEU A 27 -5.57 17.52 4.22
C LEU A 27 -4.67 16.94 5.34
N PHE A 28 -3.51 16.33 5.00
CA PHE A 28 -2.71 15.55 5.96
C PHE A 28 -1.29 16.06 6.29
N LEU A 29 -0.91 17.28 5.87
CA LEU A 29 0.31 17.98 6.35
C LEU A 29 1.58 17.09 6.41
N THR A 30 1.76 16.16 5.48
CA THR A 30 2.99 15.35 5.39
C THR A 30 3.21 14.84 3.96
N ASP A 31 4.45 14.93 3.49
CA ASP A 31 4.84 14.54 2.12
C ASP A 31 4.80 13.02 1.88
N LYS A 32 4.56 12.21 2.91
CA LYS A 32 4.58 10.74 2.83
C LYS A 32 3.39 10.10 3.55
N ILE A 33 2.35 9.76 2.78
CA ILE A 33 1.18 8.99 3.27
C ILE A 33 1.61 7.62 3.85
N CYS A 34 2.63 7.01 3.24
CA CYS A 34 3.20 5.74 3.70
C CYS A 34 4.47 5.99 4.53
N ARG A 35 4.46 5.53 5.78
CA ARG A 35 5.62 5.57 6.70
C ARG A 35 6.62 4.44 6.46
N PHE A 36 6.18 3.37 5.80
CA PHE A 36 7.01 2.21 5.49
C PHE A 36 7.43 2.19 4.02
N ILE A 37 8.57 1.56 3.76
CA ILE A 37 9.12 1.34 2.41
C ILE A 37 9.21 -0.18 2.17
N PRO A 38 8.66 -0.72 1.06
CA PRO A 38 7.86 -0.03 0.05
C PRO A 38 6.50 0.48 0.59
N THR A 39 5.79 1.30 -0.21
CA THR A 39 4.49 1.86 0.17
C THR A 39 3.46 0.77 0.49
N CYS A 40 2.40 1.08 1.23
CA CYS A 40 1.38 0.10 1.62
C CYS A 40 0.70 -0.57 0.42
N SER A 41 0.48 0.16 -0.67
CA SER A 41 -0.09 -0.39 -1.92
C SER A 41 0.87 -1.32 -2.65
N GLU A 42 2.16 -0.96 -2.73
CA GLU A 42 3.20 -1.79 -3.32
C GLU A 42 3.49 -3.04 -2.46
N TYR A 43 3.51 -2.89 -1.14
CA TYR A 43 3.60 -4.02 -0.22
C TYR A 43 2.42 -4.99 -0.38
N THR A 44 1.19 -4.46 -0.52
CA THR A 44 0.00 -5.30 -0.75
C THR A 44 0.08 -6.01 -2.11
N TYR A 45 0.57 -5.32 -3.15
CA TYR A 45 0.82 -5.94 -4.46
C TYR A 45 1.78 -7.13 -4.33
N GLN A 46 2.94 -6.92 -3.70
CA GLN A 46 3.95 -7.98 -3.52
C GLN A 46 3.45 -9.10 -2.60
N ALA A 47 2.66 -8.79 -1.57
CA ALA A 47 2.05 -9.77 -0.68
C ALA A 47 1.05 -10.67 -1.42
N ILE A 48 0.22 -10.10 -2.28
CA ILE A 48 -0.72 -10.87 -3.14
C ILE A 48 0.05 -11.68 -4.19
N GLU A 49 1.15 -11.13 -4.71
CA GLU A 49 2.02 -11.82 -5.65
C GLU A 49 2.67 -13.06 -5.01
N LYS A 50 3.17 -12.94 -3.79
CA LYS A 50 3.93 -13.97 -3.07
C LYS A 50 3.05 -14.99 -2.33
N TYR A 51 1.99 -14.53 -1.65
CA TYR A 51 1.19 -15.37 -0.74
C TYR A 51 -0.23 -15.66 -1.25
N GLY A 52 -0.60 -15.13 -2.41
CA GLY A 52 -1.95 -15.25 -2.96
C GLY A 52 -2.91 -14.19 -2.41
N VAL A 53 -4.12 -14.12 -2.98
CA VAL A 53 -5.06 -13.01 -2.78
C VAL A 53 -5.46 -12.85 -1.30
N LEU A 54 -5.96 -13.92 -0.68
CA LEU A 54 -6.51 -13.84 0.69
C LEU A 54 -5.42 -13.48 1.72
N LYS A 55 -4.31 -14.22 1.70
CA LYS A 55 -3.20 -13.99 2.63
C LYS A 55 -2.48 -12.68 2.33
N GLY A 56 -2.33 -12.31 1.06
CA GLY A 56 -1.74 -11.05 0.64
C GLY A 56 -2.55 -9.83 1.07
N LEU A 57 -3.88 -9.90 0.94
CA LEU A 57 -4.78 -8.85 1.43
C LEU A 57 -4.72 -8.73 2.95
N PHE A 58 -4.72 -9.85 3.68
CA PHE A 58 -4.60 -9.83 5.14
C PHE A 58 -3.29 -9.18 5.62
N ILE A 59 -2.17 -9.55 5.00
CA ILE A 59 -0.84 -8.98 5.30
C ILE A 59 -0.80 -7.48 4.95
N GLY A 60 -1.32 -7.11 3.78
CA GLY A 60 -1.45 -5.71 3.36
C GLY A 60 -2.31 -4.86 4.30
N LEU A 61 -3.47 -5.38 4.72
CA LEU A 61 -4.38 -4.71 5.64
C LEU A 61 -3.76 -4.49 7.01
N LYS A 62 -3.10 -5.52 7.56
CA LYS A 62 -2.35 -5.43 8.82
C LYS A 62 -1.31 -4.31 8.77
N ARG A 63 -0.67 -4.08 7.61
CA ARG A 63 0.28 -2.98 7.44
C ARG A 63 -0.38 -1.62 7.34
N ILE A 64 -1.52 -1.49 6.67
CA ILE A 64 -2.28 -0.25 6.62
C ILE A 64 -2.64 0.21 8.04
N ILE A 65 -3.09 -0.71 8.90
CA ILE A 65 -3.40 -0.41 10.31
C ILE A 65 -2.16 0.08 11.08
N ARG A 66 -0.98 -0.50 10.81
CA ARG A 66 0.29 -0.07 11.42
C ARG A 66 0.85 1.23 10.83
N CYS A 67 0.35 1.66 9.68
CA CYS A 67 0.80 2.86 8.97
C CYS A 67 0.02 4.10 9.43
N HIS A 68 0.20 4.48 10.70
CA HIS A 68 -0.35 5.71 11.28
C HIS A 68 0.73 6.77 11.53
N PRO A 69 0.40 8.05 11.75
CA PRO A 69 1.38 9.14 11.92
C PRO A 69 2.36 8.97 13.10
N TRP A 70 1.97 8.21 14.12
CA TRP A 70 2.83 7.88 15.27
C TRP A 70 3.72 6.65 15.06
N SER A 71 3.61 6.00 13.90
CA SER A 71 4.47 4.87 13.57
C SER A 71 5.88 5.36 13.25
N LYS A 72 6.90 4.68 13.80
CA LYS A 72 8.31 4.96 13.47
C LYS A 72 8.61 4.75 11.98
N GLY A 73 7.76 4.00 11.27
CA GLY A 73 8.01 3.60 9.89
C GLY A 73 9.21 2.66 9.78
N GLY A 74 9.67 2.42 8.56
CA GLY A 74 10.84 1.58 8.32
C GLY A 74 10.78 0.79 7.02
N TYR A 75 11.85 0.04 6.75
CA TYR A 75 11.89 -0.91 5.64
C TYR A 75 11.23 -2.22 6.07
N ASP A 76 10.26 -2.68 5.29
CA ASP A 76 9.59 -3.96 5.55
C ASP A 76 9.18 -4.58 4.21
N PRO A 77 9.94 -5.55 3.69
CA PRO A 77 9.69 -6.18 2.40
C PRO A 77 9.06 -7.58 2.55
N LEU A 78 8.09 -7.73 3.47
CA LEU A 78 7.21 -8.91 3.66
C LEU A 78 7.64 -9.88 4.76
N LEU A 79 8.02 -9.31 5.91
CA LEU A 79 7.91 -9.93 7.24
C LEU A 79 6.46 -9.87 7.75
#